data_AF-A0A838F666-F1
#
_entry.id   AF-A0A838F666-F1
#
_cell.length_a   1.000
_cell.length_b   1.000
_cell.length_c   1.000
_cell.angle_alpha   90.00
_cell.angle_beta   90.00
_cell.angle_gamma   90.00
#
_symmetry.space_group_name_H-M   'P 1'
#
loop_
_entity.id
_entity.type
_entity.pdbx_description
1 polymer ?
#
loop_
_entity_poly.entity_id
_entity_poly.type
_entity_poly.pdbx_seq_one_letter_code
_entity_poly.pdbx_strand_id
1 'polypeptide(L)'
;MFHLLLLVSLSFTVLSCQNSEGEDCDPSNETCLFGAIGLETDDGEVPNEALTFDTNLSLLNFSTTQQDKILEAAELIKLVVASAEFKEAVLNHTYLGKKTFVDNGGLSNTQIYQRFLKGAEKLTPQPNNAMDVELQLYTEASNTVGYTFPNTKRIWMNTKYFNSFTAEQVAGNLTHEWMHKLGFGHSSTANDARPYSVPYAIGYLINKLAKTHLN
;
A
#
# COMPACT_ATOMS: atom_id res chain seq x y z
N MET A 1 -4.59 -38.09 53.25
CA MET A 1 -4.14 -37.77 51.88
C MET A 1 -4.22 -36.26 51.72
N PHE A 2 -3.12 -35.56 52.00
CA PHE A 2 -3.02 -34.11 51.90
C PHE A 2 -2.66 -33.74 50.46
N HIS A 3 -3.49 -32.92 49.81
CA HIS A 3 -3.17 -32.30 48.52
C HIS A 3 -2.50 -30.95 48.78
N LEU A 4 -1.24 -30.87 48.37
CA LEU A 4 -0.33 -29.73 48.49
C LEU A 4 -0.65 -28.72 47.37
N LEU A 5 -1.04 -27.50 47.76
CA LEU A 5 -1.22 -26.37 46.85
C LEU A 5 0.16 -25.78 46.52
N LEU A 6 0.59 -25.85 45.26
CA LEU A 6 1.84 -25.25 44.79
C LEU A 6 1.55 -23.80 44.33
N LEU A 7 1.94 -22.83 45.14
CA LEU A 7 1.94 -21.40 44.81
C LEU A 7 3.21 -21.07 44.01
N VAL A 8 3.05 -20.73 42.73
CA VAL A 8 4.13 -20.19 41.89
C VAL A 8 4.18 -18.68 42.09
N SER A 9 5.21 -18.18 42.80
CA SER A 9 5.47 -16.75 42.90
C SER A 9 6.20 -16.25 41.66
N LEU A 10 5.58 -15.34 40.91
CA LEU A 10 6.20 -14.62 39.81
C LEU A 10 7.05 -13.47 40.39
N SER A 11 8.37 -13.59 40.34
CA SER A 11 9.29 -12.53 40.75
C SER A 11 9.53 -11.57 39.57
N PHE A 12 8.97 -10.37 39.63
CA PHE A 12 9.34 -9.27 38.73
C PHE A 12 10.71 -8.73 39.14
N THR A 13 11.71 -8.87 38.26
CA THR A 13 12.99 -8.19 38.42
C THR A 13 12.88 -6.82 37.76
N VAL A 14 12.82 -5.76 38.57
CA VAL A 14 12.90 -4.37 38.09
C VAL A 14 14.36 -4.09 37.77
N LEU A 15 14.69 -3.92 36.48
CA LEU A 15 16.01 -3.44 36.06
C LEU A 15 16.08 -1.94 36.34
N SER A 16 16.84 -1.56 37.36
CA SER A 16 17.20 -0.17 37.65
C SER A 16 18.34 0.27 36.73
N CYS A 17 18.08 1.21 35.83
CA CYS A 17 19.14 1.93 35.13
C CYS A 17 19.72 2.99 36.07
N GLN A 18 20.98 2.82 36.44
CA GLN A 18 21.78 3.85 37.09
C GLN A 18 22.19 4.88 36.02
N ASN A 19 21.58 6.06 36.05
CA ASN A 19 22.11 7.22 35.35
C ASN A 19 23.28 7.79 36.16
N SER A 20 24.46 7.79 35.56
CA SER A 20 25.62 8.53 36.07
C SER A 20 25.38 10.03 35.90
N GLU A 21 25.41 10.75 37.01
CA GLU A 21 25.34 12.21 37.09
C GLU A 21 26.56 12.86 36.43
N GLY A 22 26.35 14.01 35.79
CA GLY A 22 27.41 14.97 35.55
C GLY A 22 27.28 15.78 34.28
N GLU A 23 26.26 16.64 34.16
CA GLU A 23 26.38 17.90 33.42
C GLU A 23 25.31 18.90 33.89
N ASP A 24 25.79 20.08 34.28
CA ASP A 24 25.07 21.18 34.93
C ASP A 24 24.34 22.01 33.86
N CYS A 25 23.01 21.99 33.86
CA CYS A 25 22.19 22.73 32.90
C CYS A 25 21.89 24.14 33.44
N ASP A 26 22.61 25.14 32.92
CA ASP A 26 22.33 26.58 33.15
C ASP A 26 20.92 26.95 32.62
N PRO A 27 20.01 27.44 33.49
CA PRO A 27 18.63 27.74 33.11
C PRO A 27 18.45 29.11 32.42
N SER A 28 19.51 29.78 31.99
CA SER A 28 19.43 31.13 31.38
C SER A 28 19.62 31.20 29.86
N ASN A 29 19.70 30.06 29.16
CA ASN A 29 19.92 30.04 27.71
C ASN A 29 18.75 29.37 26.95
N GLU A 30 17.99 30.16 26.17
CA GLU A 30 16.81 29.76 25.37
C GLU A 30 17.14 28.87 24.14
N THR A 31 18.14 28.00 24.20
CA THR A 31 18.53 27.14 23.05
C THR A 31 18.85 25.69 23.43
N CYS A 32 17.91 25.03 24.13
CA CYS A 32 17.85 23.56 24.21
C CYS A 32 16.51 23.05 23.65
N LEU A 33 16.26 23.34 22.37
CA LEU A 33 15.14 22.78 21.60
C LEU A 33 15.66 21.78 20.56
N PHE A 34 16.47 20.81 20.98
CA PHE A 34 16.56 19.53 20.28
C PHE A 34 15.64 18.56 21.01
N GLY A 35 14.36 18.68 20.68
CA GLY A 35 13.36 17.69 21.03
C GLY A 35 13.82 16.33 20.52
N ALA A 36 13.72 15.35 21.42
CA ALA A 36 13.94 13.95 21.15
C ALA A 36 13.26 13.56 19.83
N ILE A 37 14.07 13.26 18.82
CA ILE A 37 13.65 12.42 17.70
C ILE A 37 13.34 11.07 18.34
N GLY A 38 12.05 10.82 18.58
CA GLY A 38 11.57 9.51 18.93
C GLY A 38 12.03 8.55 17.84
N LEU A 39 12.99 7.68 18.19
CA LEU A 39 13.13 6.41 17.52
C LEU A 39 11.83 5.65 17.83
N GLU A 40 10.81 5.87 17.01
CA GLU A 40 9.72 4.91 16.93
C GLU A 40 10.35 3.62 16.41
N THR A 41 10.37 2.62 17.28
CA THR A 41 10.68 1.25 16.89
C THR A 41 9.59 0.84 15.91
N ASP A 42 9.89 0.90 14.62
CA ASP A 42 9.11 0.28 13.56
C ASP A 42 9.10 -1.23 13.81
N ASP A 43 8.13 -1.66 14.59
CA ASP A 43 7.87 -3.05 14.98
C ASP A 43 7.29 -3.88 13.83
N GLY A 44 7.24 -3.31 12.63
CA GLY A 44 6.62 -3.91 11.47
C GLY A 44 5.09 -3.89 11.52
N GLU A 45 4.48 -3.21 12.50
CA GLU A 45 3.02 -3.10 12.55
C GLU A 45 2.50 -2.24 11.39
N VAL A 46 1.43 -2.72 10.75
CA VAL A 46 0.74 -2.02 9.67
C VAL A 46 -0.37 -1.14 10.26
N PRO A 47 -0.67 0.03 9.67
CA PRO A 47 -1.76 0.88 10.15
C PRO A 47 -3.11 0.15 10.12
N ASN A 48 -4.03 0.52 11.00
CA ASN A 48 -5.38 -0.05 10.98
C ASN A 48 -6.07 0.16 9.62
N GLU A 49 -5.81 1.28 8.94
CA GLU A 49 -6.33 1.56 7.60
C GLU A 49 -5.89 0.53 6.56
N ALA A 50 -4.71 -0.07 6.72
CA ALA A 50 -4.25 -1.17 5.88
C ALA A 50 -5.01 -2.47 6.18
N LEU A 51 -5.27 -2.76 7.47
CA LEU A 51 -6.02 -3.94 7.91
C LEU A 51 -7.51 -3.87 7.54
N THR A 52 -8.07 -2.67 7.49
CA THR A 52 -9.47 -2.42 7.12
C THR A 52 -9.61 -1.95 5.67
N PHE A 53 -8.57 -2.07 4.85
CA PHE A 53 -8.64 -1.66 3.45
C PHE A 53 -9.64 -2.53 2.69
N ASP A 54 -10.48 -1.91 1.85
CA ASP A 54 -11.52 -2.64 1.12
C ASP A 54 -11.58 -2.29 -0.38
N THR A 55 -12.36 -3.07 -1.12
CA THR A 55 -12.55 -2.89 -2.57
C THR A 55 -14.04 -2.87 -2.91
N ASN A 56 -14.55 -1.72 -3.36
CA ASN A 56 -15.93 -1.52 -3.78
C ASN A 56 -16.00 -1.57 -5.31
N LEU A 57 -16.39 -2.72 -5.86
CA LEU A 57 -16.35 -2.98 -7.30
C LEU A 57 -17.75 -3.01 -7.92
N SER A 58 -17.97 -2.22 -8.97
CA SER A 58 -19.13 -2.34 -9.87
C SER A 58 -18.72 -3.02 -11.17
N LEU A 59 -19.23 -4.22 -11.45
CA LEU A 59 -18.79 -5.04 -12.59
C LEU A 59 -19.78 -4.95 -13.75
N LEU A 60 -19.34 -4.39 -14.89
CA LEU A 60 -20.16 -4.25 -16.09
C LEU A 60 -19.73 -5.25 -17.18
N ASN A 61 -20.68 -6.07 -17.63
CA ASN A 61 -20.50 -7.03 -18.72
C ASN A 61 -19.47 -8.14 -18.44
N PHE A 62 -19.40 -8.63 -17.20
CA PHE A 62 -18.59 -9.79 -16.84
C PHE A 62 -19.45 -11.06 -16.77
N SER A 63 -18.98 -12.15 -17.38
CA SER A 63 -19.50 -13.49 -17.07
C SER A 63 -19.09 -13.92 -15.66
N THR A 64 -19.78 -14.91 -15.08
CA THR A 64 -19.50 -15.40 -13.71
C THR A 64 -18.03 -15.72 -13.48
N THR A 65 -17.40 -16.52 -14.35
CA THR A 65 -15.97 -16.87 -14.23
C THR A 65 -15.04 -15.64 -14.30
N GLN A 66 -15.41 -14.62 -15.05
CA GLN A 66 -14.64 -13.38 -15.11
C GLN A 66 -14.85 -12.54 -13.85
N GLN A 67 -16.05 -12.55 -13.25
CA GLN A 67 -16.30 -11.93 -11.95
C GLN A 67 -15.50 -12.63 -10.85
N ASP A 68 -15.45 -13.97 -10.84
CA ASP A 68 -14.68 -14.74 -9.86
C ASP A 68 -13.20 -14.36 -9.90
N LYS A 69 -12.60 -14.23 -11.09
CA LYS A 69 -11.21 -13.78 -11.24
C LYS A 69 -10.98 -12.35 -10.71
N ILE A 70 -11.95 -11.45 -10.91
CA ILE A 70 -11.88 -10.09 -10.38
C ILE A 70 -11.97 -10.08 -8.85
N LEU A 71 -12.87 -10.86 -8.29
CA LEU A 71 -13.03 -10.98 -6.83
C LEU A 71 -11.79 -11.60 -6.20
N GLU A 72 -11.20 -12.62 -6.83
CA GLU A 72 -9.92 -13.19 -6.41
C GLU A 72 -8.80 -12.13 -6.44
N ALA A 73 -8.70 -11.34 -7.52
CA ALA A 73 -7.74 -10.25 -7.60
C ALA A 73 -7.96 -9.17 -6.51
N ALA A 74 -9.22 -8.88 -6.18
CA ALA A 74 -9.58 -7.92 -5.14
C ALA A 74 -9.15 -8.39 -3.74
N GLU A 75 -9.38 -9.66 -3.41
CA GLU A 75 -8.93 -10.26 -2.15
C GLU A 75 -7.39 -10.30 -2.06
N LEU A 76 -6.70 -10.58 -3.17
CA LEU A 76 -5.25 -10.48 -3.23
C LEU A 76 -4.74 -9.06 -2.95
N ILE A 77 -5.41 -8.03 -3.48
CA ILE A 77 -5.07 -6.63 -3.17
C ILE A 77 -5.20 -6.37 -1.67
N LYS A 78 -6.33 -6.73 -1.06
CA LYS A 78 -6.59 -6.51 0.38
C LYS A 78 -5.54 -7.20 1.24
N LEU A 79 -5.25 -8.46 0.94
CA LEU A 79 -4.26 -9.25 1.66
C LEU A 79 -2.85 -8.64 1.57
N VAL A 80 -2.44 -8.19 0.38
CA VAL A 80 -1.13 -7.53 0.22
C VAL A 80 -1.10 -6.19 0.93
N VAL A 81 -2.16 -5.38 0.82
CA VAL A 81 -2.20 -4.04 1.46
C VAL A 81 -2.08 -4.15 2.97
N ALA A 82 -2.69 -5.18 3.56
CA ALA A 82 -2.62 -5.48 4.99
C ALA A 82 -1.27 -6.07 5.44
N SER A 83 -0.28 -6.23 4.55
CA SER A 83 1.02 -6.85 4.88
C SER A 83 2.12 -5.82 5.18
N ALA A 84 3.00 -6.18 6.12
CA ALA A 84 4.18 -5.38 6.43
C ALA A 84 5.13 -5.28 5.24
N GLU A 85 5.21 -6.33 4.43
CA GLU A 85 6.03 -6.37 3.21
C GLU A 85 5.59 -5.31 2.20
N PHE A 86 4.30 -5.06 2.05
CA PHE A 86 3.81 -4.02 1.15
C PHE A 86 4.14 -2.62 1.68
N LYS A 87 3.86 -2.36 2.97
CA LYS A 87 4.26 -1.12 3.65
C LYS A 87 5.74 -0.84 3.41
N GLU A 88 6.60 -1.79 3.77
CA GLU A 88 8.05 -1.62 3.65
C GLU A 88 8.51 -1.48 2.20
N ALA A 89 7.93 -2.21 1.26
CA ALA A 89 8.27 -2.09 -0.15
C ALA A 89 7.91 -0.71 -0.72
N VAL A 90 6.80 -0.11 -0.28
CA VAL A 90 6.41 1.25 -0.68
C VAL A 90 7.31 2.29 -0.01
N LEU A 91 7.50 2.21 1.30
CA LEU A 91 8.31 3.17 2.07
C LEU A 91 9.77 3.17 1.62
N ASN A 92 10.32 2.00 1.29
CA ASN A 92 11.70 1.84 0.87
C ASN A 92 11.90 1.81 -0.65
N HIS A 93 10.87 2.11 -1.45
CA HIS A 93 11.02 2.19 -2.91
C HIS A 93 12.08 3.22 -3.30
N THR A 94 13.00 2.83 -4.18
CA THR A 94 14.09 3.70 -4.63
C THR A 94 14.14 3.87 -6.14
N TYR A 95 14.50 5.08 -6.57
CA TYR A 95 14.90 5.39 -7.94
C TYR A 95 16.20 6.19 -7.93
N LEU A 96 17.18 5.77 -8.75
CA LEU A 96 18.54 6.36 -8.80
C LEU A 96 19.20 6.50 -7.41
N GLY A 97 19.04 5.47 -6.56
CA GLY A 97 19.62 5.41 -5.22
C GLY A 97 18.95 6.29 -4.17
N LYS A 98 17.83 6.96 -4.50
CA LYS A 98 17.07 7.80 -3.56
C LYS A 98 15.73 7.15 -3.23
N LYS A 99 15.28 7.23 -1.97
CA LYS A 99 13.94 6.80 -1.56
C LYS A 99 12.88 7.73 -2.15
N THR A 100 12.45 7.42 -3.36
CA THR A 100 11.47 8.19 -4.12
C THR A 100 10.85 7.33 -5.22
N PHE A 101 9.61 7.62 -5.56
CA PHE A 101 9.00 7.24 -6.82
C PHE A 101 9.27 8.31 -7.89
N VAL A 102 9.21 7.90 -9.16
CA VAL A 102 9.07 8.81 -10.30
C VAL A 102 7.61 9.29 -10.39
N ASP A 103 7.37 10.47 -10.97
CA ASP A 103 6.02 11.03 -11.15
C ASP A 103 5.18 11.06 -9.85
N ASN A 104 5.84 11.30 -8.71
CA ASN A 104 5.27 11.30 -7.36
C ASN A 104 4.45 12.55 -7.00
N GLY A 105 4.37 13.54 -7.89
CA GLY A 105 3.70 14.81 -7.61
C GLY A 105 4.32 15.59 -6.45
N GLY A 106 5.60 15.38 -6.16
CA GLY A 106 6.31 16.00 -5.03
C GLY A 106 6.07 15.34 -3.67
N LEU A 107 5.35 14.21 -3.63
CA LEU A 107 5.09 13.47 -2.39
C LEU A 107 6.25 12.55 -2.00
N SER A 108 6.50 12.41 -0.70
CA SER A 108 7.37 11.36 -0.16
C SER A 108 6.73 9.98 -0.28
N ASN A 109 7.52 8.91 -0.14
CA ASN A 109 7.00 7.53 -0.13
C ASN A 109 5.96 7.32 0.98
N THR A 110 6.18 7.89 2.17
CA THR A 110 5.21 7.85 3.28
C THR A 110 3.90 8.53 2.91
N GLN A 111 3.95 9.71 2.27
CA GLN A 111 2.75 10.41 1.84
C GLN A 111 2.00 9.66 0.71
N ILE A 112 2.73 8.98 -0.17
CA ILE A 112 2.12 8.11 -1.18
C ILE A 112 1.40 6.94 -0.51
N TYR A 113 2.05 6.26 0.45
CA TYR A 113 1.45 5.17 1.20
C TYR A 113 0.20 5.61 1.96
N GLN A 114 0.27 6.73 2.68
CA GLN A 114 -0.89 7.30 3.36
C GLN A 114 -2.02 7.66 2.38
N ARG A 115 -1.68 8.22 1.21
CA ARG A 115 -2.68 8.55 0.19
C ARG A 115 -3.34 7.30 -0.41
N PHE A 116 -2.56 6.23 -0.59
CA PHE A 116 -3.07 4.93 -0.99
C PHE A 116 -4.08 4.42 0.05
N LEU A 117 -3.68 4.33 1.32
CA LEU A 117 -4.55 3.81 2.40
C LEU A 117 -5.80 4.64 2.61
N LYS A 118 -5.74 5.96 2.40
CA LYS A 118 -6.87 6.87 2.57
C LYS A 118 -8.01 6.59 1.59
N GLY A 119 -7.72 6.04 0.40
CA GLY A 119 -8.71 5.74 -0.64
C GLY A 119 -9.43 6.96 -1.24
N ALA A 120 -9.00 8.19 -0.93
CA ALA A 120 -9.68 9.40 -1.39
C ALA A 120 -9.41 9.69 -2.88
N GLU A 121 -10.25 9.13 -3.75
CA GLU A 121 -10.19 9.30 -5.20
C GLU A 121 -10.59 10.71 -5.66
N LYS A 122 -10.11 11.13 -6.83
CA LYS A 122 -10.46 12.44 -7.42
C LYS A 122 -11.98 12.68 -7.54
N LEU A 123 -12.75 11.64 -7.87
CA LEU A 123 -14.21 11.72 -8.04
C LEU A 123 -14.98 11.27 -6.80
N THR A 124 -14.31 10.79 -5.77
CA THR A 124 -14.87 10.44 -4.46
C THR A 124 -13.86 10.87 -3.40
N PRO A 125 -13.73 12.19 -3.17
CA PRO A 125 -12.64 12.73 -2.37
C PRO A 125 -12.79 12.46 -0.87
N GLN A 126 -13.89 11.81 -0.45
CA GLN A 126 -14.12 11.45 0.93
C GLN A 126 -13.30 10.20 1.27
N PRO A 127 -12.41 10.27 2.28
CA PRO A 127 -11.64 9.12 2.74
C PRO A 127 -12.55 8.02 3.27
N ASN A 128 -12.33 6.79 2.83
CA ASN A 128 -13.09 5.62 3.25
C ASN A 128 -12.24 4.33 3.30
N ASN A 129 -10.93 4.46 3.12
CA ASN A 129 -9.98 3.35 3.08
C ASN A 129 -10.32 2.27 2.04
N ALA A 130 -10.91 2.67 0.91
CA ALA A 130 -11.33 1.75 -0.12
C ALA A 130 -10.88 2.16 -1.51
N MET A 131 -10.81 1.16 -2.39
CA MET A 131 -10.76 1.33 -3.85
C MET A 131 -12.19 1.32 -4.40
N ASP A 132 -12.66 2.42 -5.01
CA ASP A 132 -14.05 2.61 -5.46
C ASP A 132 -14.16 2.69 -6.99
N VAL A 133 -14.19 1.55 -7.67
CA VAL A 133 -14.06 1.51 -9.13
C VAL A 133 -15.20 0.78 -9.83
N GLU A 134 -15.50 1.25 -11.03
CA GLU A 134 -16.37 0.54 -11.96
C GLU A 134 -15.49 -0.17 -13.01
N LEU A 135 -15.68 -1.46 -13.21
CA LEU A 135 -14.87 -2.24 -14.14
C LEU A 135 -15.71 -2.60 -15.36
N GLN A 136 -15.09 -2.51 -16.53
CA GLN A 136 -15.70 -2.92 -17.79
C GLN A 136 -14.68 -3.65 -18.66
N LEU A 137 -15.04 -4.84 -19.14
CA LEU A 137 -14.28 -5.50 -20.20
C LEU A 137 -14.56 -4.85 -21.56
N TYR A 138 -13.52 -4.73 -22.37
CA TYR A 138 -13.62 -4.34 -23.78
C TYR A 138 -12.70 -5.20 -24.63
N THR A 139 -13.02 -5.35 -25.92
CA THR A 139 -12.22 -6.16 -26.85
C THR A 139 -11.63 -5.28 -27.93
N GLU A 140 -10.30 -5.22 -27.97
CA GLU A 140 -9.57 -4.52 -29.02
C GLU A 140 -8.20 -5.18 -29.24
N ALA A 141 -7.75 -5.25 -30.50
CA ALA A 141 -6.43 -5.75 -30.87
C ALA A 141 -5.32 -4.71 -30.64
N SER A 142 -5.24 -4.16 -29.42
CA SER A 142 -4.24 -3.17 -29.01
C SER A 142 -3.19 -3.75 -28.06
N ASN A 143 -2.17 -2.95 -27.73
CA ASN A 143 -1.17 -3.27 -26.70
C ASN A 143 -1.53 -2.68 -25.32
N THR A 144 -2.70 -2.05 -25.22
CA THR A 144 -3.22 -1.49 -23.97
C THR A 144 -3.83 -2.61 -23.14
N VAL A 145 -3.30 -2.81 -21.94
CA VAL A 145 -3.76 -3.84 -20.99
C VAL A 145 -5.05 -3.40 -20.30
N GLY A 146 -5.05 -2.18 -19.79
CA GLY A 146 -6.20 -1.45 -19.33
C GLY A 146 -5.97 0.04 -19.50
N TYR A 147 -7.01 0.83 -19.26
CA TYR A 147 -6.90 2.27 -19.20
C TYR A 147 -8.02 2.86 -18.37
N THR A 148 -7.86 4.14 -18.05
CA THR A 148 -8.89 4.92 -17.39
C THR A 148 -8.87 6.39 -17.78
N PHE A 149 -9.95 7.13 -17.49
CA PHE A 149 -10.02 8.57 -17.67
C PHE A 149 -10.23 9.32 -16.34
N PRO A 150 -9.78 10.58 -16.21
CA PRO A 150 -9.90 11.35 -14.98
C PRO A 150 -11.33 11.69 -14.54
N ASN A 151 -12.28 11.68 -15.48
CA ASN A 151 -13.66 12.17 -15.30
C ASN A 151 -14.71 11.05 -15.16
N THR A 152 -14.27 9.82 -14.96
CA THR A 152 -15.14 8.66 -14.70
C THR A 152 -14.56 7.85 -13.54
N LYS A 153 -15.34 7.00 -12.87
CA LYS A 153 -14.81 5.96 -11.97
C LYS A 153 -14.39 4.70 -12.73
N ARG A 154 -14.74 4.62 -14.01
CA ARG A 154 -14.57 3.42 -14.82
C ARG A 154 -13.10 3.12 -15.13
N ILE A 155 -12.73 1.86 -15.04
CA ILE A 155 -11.51 1.26 -15.55
C ILE A 155 -11.92 0.26 -16.64
N TRP A 156 -11.31 0.40 -17.81
CA TRP A 156 -11.50 -0.51 -18.93
C TRP A 156 -10.37 -1.52 -18.98
N MET A 157 -10.70 -2.79 -19.07
CA MET A 157 -9.73 -3.88 -19.12
C MET A 157 -9.87 -4.63 -20.44
N ASN A 158 -8.75 -4.77 -21.15
CA ASN A 158 -8.75 -5.41 -22.46
C ASN A 158 -8.86 -6.93 -22.30
N THR A 159 -9.88 -7.53 -22.92
CA THR A 159 -10.14 -8.98 -22.85
C THR A 159 -8.96 -9.82 -23.33
N LYS A 160 -8.16 -9.34 -24.28
CA LYS A 160 -6.92 -10.01 -24.74
C LYS A 160 -5.97 -10.32 -23.58
N TYR A 161 -5.77 -9.35 -22.69
CA TYR A 161 -4.88 -9.48 -21.55
C TYR A 161 -5.60 -10.09 -20.36
N PHE A 162 -6.82 -9.63 -20.05
CA PHE A 162 -7.60 -10.15 -18.95
C PHE A 162 -7.80 -11.69 -19.01
N ASN A 163 -8.03 -12.23 -20.21
CA ASN A 163 -8.23 -13.66 -20.39
C ASN A 163 -6.95 -14.46 -20.17
N SER A 164 -5.78 -13.92 -20.55
CA SER A 164 -4.49 -14.59 -20.40
C SER A 164 -3.82 -14.35 -19.03
N PHE A 165 -4.22 -13.29 -18.34
CA PHE A 165 -3.69 -12.92 -17.03
C PHE A 165 -4.23 -13.83 -15.92
N THR A 166 -3.36 -14.13 -14.97
CA THR A 166 -3.70 -14.70 -13.66
C THR A 166 -4.32 -13.63 -12.74
N ALA A 167 -4.89 -14.04 -11.61
CA ALA A 167 -5.54 -13.13 -10.68
C ALA A 167 -4.56 -12.08 -10.11
N GLU A 168 -3.31 -12.45 -9.81
CA GLU A 168 -2.29 -11.51 -9.34
C GLU A 168 -1.85 -10.51 -10.42
N GLN A 169 -1.88 -10.90 -11.70
CA GLN A 169 -1.64 -9.98 -12.83
C GLN A 169 -2.81 -9.02 -13.03
N VAL A 170 -4.04 -9.49 -12.85
CA VAL A 170 -5.23 -8.66 -12.81
C VAL A 170 -5.17 -7.67 -11.64
N ALA A 171 -4.77 -8.12 -10.45
CA ALA A 171 -4.61 -7.27 -9.26
C ALA A 171 -3.62 -6.13 -9.52
N GLY A 172 -2.42 -6.44 -10.01
CA GLY A 172 -1.42 -5.42 -10.32
C GLY A 172 -1.87 -4.41 -11.37
N ASN A 173 -2.55 -4.87 -12.43
CA ASN A 173 -3.10 -3.97 -13.45
C ASN A 173 -4.24 -3.11 -12.89
N LEU A 174 -5.14 -3.69 -12.10
CA LEU A 174 -6.24 -2.96 -11.48
C LEU A 174 -5.71 -1.85 -10.55
N THR A 175 -4.72 -2.16 -9.71
CA THR A 175 -4.10 -1.16 -8.83
C THR A 175 -3.38 -0.08 -9.64
N HIS A 176 -2.69 -0.43 -10.74
CA HIS A 176 -2.08 0.56 -11.63
C HIS A 176 -3.10 1.60 -12.11
N GLU A 177 -4.22 1.15 -12.65
CA GLU A 177 -5.28 2.03 -13.13
C GLU A 177 -5.94 2.83 -11.99
N TRP A 178 -6.07 2.23 -10.80
CA TRP A 178 -6.58 2.93 -9.63
C TRP A 178 -5.64 4.03 -9.12
N MET A 179 -4.31 3.87 -9.21
CA MET A 179 -3.37 4.94 -8.86
C MET A 179 -3.61 6.21 -9.69
N HIS A 180 -4.10 6.09 -10.93
CA HIS A 180 -4.53 7.24 -11.72
C HIS A 180 -5.76 7.94 -11.11
N LYS A 181 -6.67 7.21 -10.45
CA LYS A 181 -7.83 7.75 -9.72
C LYS A 181 -7.42 8.53 -8.48
N LEU A 182 -6.36 8.10 -7.80
CA LEU A 182 -5.75 8.83 -6.68
C LEU A 182 -4.97 10.08 -7.11
N GLY A 183 -4.74 10.19 -8.42
CA GLY A 183 -4.23 11.39 -9.07
C GLY A 183 -2.80 11.32 -9.57
N PHE A 184 -2.19 10.14 -9.51
CA PHE A 184 -0.83 9.93 -10.01
C PHE A 184 -0.83 9.73 -11.53
N GLY A 185 0.17 10.28 -12.19
CA GLY A 185 0.39 10.10 -13.62
C GLY A 185 1.66 9.31 -13.88
N HIS A 186 1.96 9.12 -15.16
CA HIS A 186 3.29 8.76 -15.61
C HIS A 186 3.52 9.25 -17.03
N SER A 187 4.77 9.27 -17.51
CA SER A 187 5.07 9.55 -18.91
C SER A 187 4.24 8.69 -19.89
N SER A 188 3.71 9.32 -20.95
CA SER A 188 2.98 8.63 -22.02
C SER A 188 3.90 7.85 -22.95
N THR A 189 5.19 8.19 -22.98
CA THR A 189 6.21 7.51 -23.80
C THR A 189 6.98 6.52 -22.94
N ALA A 190 7.20 5.31 -23.46
CA ALA A 190 8.05 4.33 -22.80
C ALA A 190 9.47 4.87 -22.60
N ASN A 191 9.97 4.78 -21.37
CA ASN A 191 11.32 5.20 -20.97
C ASN A 191 11.72 4.46 -19.68
N ASP A 192 13.01 4.48 -19.35
CA ASP A 192 13.58 3.71 -18.24
C ASP A 192 13.08 4.15 -16.85
N ALA A 193 12.59 5.38 -16.71
CA ALA A 193 12.04 5.90 -15.47
C ALA A 193 10.58 5.47 -15.25
N ARG A 194 9.84 5.17 -16.32
CA ARG A 194 8.40 4.88 -16.29
C ARG A 194 8.01 3.70 -15.39
N PRO A 195 8.76 2.57 -15.34
CA PRO A 195 8.51 1.48 -14.39
C PRO A 195 8.60 1.89 -12.91
N TYR A 196 9.29 2.99 -12.60
CA TYR A 196 9.45 3.53 -11.24
C TYR A 196 8.42 4.61 -10.92
N SER A 197 7.50 4.91 -11.83
CA SER A 197 6.41 5.85 -11.56
C SER A 197 5.43 5.25 -10.55
N VAL A 198 4.73 6.09 -9.78
CA VAL A 198 3.80 5.62 -8.74
C VAL A 198 2.81 4.55 -9.24
N PRO A 199 2.10 4.75 -10.37
CA PRO A 199 1.17 3.73 -10.87
C PRO A 199 1.84 2.40 -11.24
N TYR A 200 3.01 2.45 -11.91
CA TYR A 200 3.71 1.23 -12.32
C TYR A 200 4.32 0.49 -11.14
N ALA A 201 5.09 1.20 -10.31
CA ALA A 201 5.80 0.60 -9.20
C ALA A 201 4.84 -0.07 -8.22
N ILE A 202 3.74 0.60 -7.83
CA ILE A 202 2.76 0.01 -6.92
C ILE A 202 2.03 -1.18 -7.56
N GLY A 203 1.62 -1.08 -8.83
CA GLY A 203 1.02 -2.21 -9.54
C GLY A 203 1.94 -3.43 -9.59
N TYR A 204 3.25 -3.23 -9.81
CA TYR A 204 4.24 -4.30 -9.76
C TYR A 204 4.45 -4.88 -8.37
N LEU A 205 4.45 -4.05 -7.32
CA LEU A 205 4.54 -4.51 -5.94
C LEU A 205 3.34 -5.40 -5.56
N ILE A 206 2.11 -4.96 -5.87
CA ILE A 206 0.90 -5.77 -5.64
C ILE A 206 1.01 -7.11 -6.37
N ASN A 207 1.32 -7.09 -7.67
CA ASN A 207 1.46 -8.33 -8.44
C ASN A 207 2.49 -9.29 -7.81
N LYS A 208 3.67 -8.76 -7.47
CA LYS A 208 4.78 -9.55 -6.93
C LYS A 208 4.42 -10.18 -5.59
N LEU A 209 3.83 -9.42 -4.67
CA LEU A 209 3.50 -9.89 -3.33
C LEU A 209 2.25 -10.79 -3.34
N ALA A 210 1.27 -10.51 -4.18
CA ALA A 210 0.12 -11.39 -4.36
C ALA A 210 0.56 -12.79 -4.82
N LYS A 211 1.54 -12.86 -5.73
CA LYS A 211 2.13 -14.13 -6.16
C LYS A 211 2.79 -14.93 -5.02
N THR A 212 3.36 -14.27 -4.02
CA THR A 212 4.01 -14.97 -2.89
C THR A 212 3.00 -15.53 -1.89
N HIS A 213 1.80 -14.96 -1.79
CA HIS A 213 0.76 -15.46 -0.87
C HIS A 213 -0.05 -16.64 -1.42
N LEU A 214 0.16 -17.02 -2.68
CA LEU A 214 -0.46 -18.19 -3.32
C LEU A 214 0.40 -19.46 -3.23
N ASN A 215 1.61 -19.40 -2.69
CA ASN A 215 2.53 -20.53 -2.53
C ASN A 215 2.78 -20.84 -1.06
#